data_AF-A0A396Q2B8-F1
#
_entry.id   AF-A0A396Q2B8-F1
#
_cell.length_a   1.000
_cell.length_b   1.000
_cell.length_c   1.000
_cell.angle_alpha   90.00
_cell.angle_beta   90.00
_cell.angle_gamma   90.00
#
_symmetry.space_group_name_H-M   'P 1'
#
loop_
_entity.id
_entity.type
_entity.pdbx_description
1 polymer ?
#
loop_
_entity_poly.entity_id
_entity_poly.type
_entity_poly.pdbx_seq_one_letter_code
_entity_poly.pdbx_strand_id
1 'polypeptide(L)'
;MVPSYATLCGLLVGTFSNPVIASAVTVGGLAAVTGSGTGGIGLAMPVIIENFIGDIATNPNHVNLEVLSRCTSIAALTLDSLPHCGLVVSVISYTGNTHRNSYLQTGAVNVVCPIITLLLMLAFVAVTGCAYLPA
;
A
#
# COMPACT_ATOMS: atom_id res chain seq x y z
N MET A 1 -3.26 11.95 13.41
CA MET A 1 -3.97 11.43 12.22
C MET A 1 -5.25 12.25 12.09
N VAL A 2 -5.60 12.78 10.92
CA VAL A 2 -6.92 13.43 10.77
C VAL A 2 -7.99 12.35 10.99
N PRO A 3 -9.08 12.60 11.72
CA PRO A 3 -10.07 11.58 12.09
C PRO A 3 -10.59 10.76 10.90
N SER A 4 -10.71 11.38 9.72
CA SER A 4 -11.16 10.74 8.48
C SER A 4 -10.25 9.59 8.01
N TYR A 5 -8.93 9.72 8.15
CA TYR A 5 -7.98 8.68 7.73
C TYR A 5 -8.02 7.47 8.66
N ALA A 6 -8.20 7.70 9.97
CA ALA A 6 -8.33 6.62 10.94
C ALA A 6 -9.58 5.76 10.66
N THR A 7 -10.72 6.40 10.35
CA THR A 7 -11.95 5.69 10.00
C THR A 7 -11.80 4.88 8.71
N LEU A 8 -11.18 5.45 7.67
CA LEU A 8 -10.93 4.75 6.41
C LEU A 8 -10.00 3.54 6.62
N CYS A 9 -8.94 3.73 7.40
CA CYS A 9 -7.98 2.69 7.73
C CYS A 9 -8.64 1.53 8.48
N GLY A 10 -9.47 1.83 9.50
CA GLY A 10 -10.21 0.83 10.26
C GLY A 10 -11.20 0.04 9.39
N LEU A 11 -11.88 0.69 8.44
CA LEU A 11 -12.79 0.02 7.50
C LEU A 11 -12.04 -0.94 6.57
N LEU A 12 -10.91 -0.50 6.00
CA LEU A 12 -10.12 -1.30 5.07
C LEU A 12 -9.46 -2.50 5.75
N VAL A 13 -8.92 -2.30 6.95
CA VAL A 13 -8.34 -3.37 7.77
C VAL A 13 -9.39 -4.39 8.20
N GLY A 14 -10.57 -3.94 8.62
CA GLY A 14 -11.65 -4.82 9.08
C GLY A 14 -12.30 -5.66 7.99
N THR A 15 -12.03 -5.38 6.71
CA THR A 15 -12.66 -6.10 5.59
C THR A 15 -11.96 -7.43 5.26
N PHE A 16 -10.71 -7.62 5.66
CA PHE A 16 -9.90 -8.77 5.25
C PHE A 16 -9.34 -9.56 6.43
N SER A 17 -9.51 -10.89 6.43
CA SER A 17 -8.98 -11.75 7.50
C SER A 17 -7.49 -12.09 7.37
N ASN A 18 -6.90 -11.95 6.17
CA ASN A 18 -5.48 -12.23 5.95
C ASN A 18 -4.65 -10.96 6.18
N PRO A 19 -3.67 -10.95 7.12
CA PRO A 19 -2.90 -9.76 7.49
C PRO A 19 -2.12 -9.16 6.34
N VAL A 20 -1.62 -10.00 5.42
CA VAL A 20 -0.83 -9.57 4.26
C VAL A 20 -1.69 -8.86 3.22
N ILE A 21 -2.89 -9.38 2.99
CA ILE A 21 -3.84 -8.80 2.03
C ILE A 21 -4.44 -7.52 2.62
N ALA A 22 -4.84 -7.57 3.89
CA ALA A 22 -5.36 -6.42 4.61
C ALA A 22 -4.37 -5.26 4.61
N SER A 23 -3.08 -5.53 4.88
CA SER A 23 -2.04 -4.49 4.87
C SER A 23 -1.83 -3.92 3.47
N ALA A 24 -1.72 -4.77 2.44
CA ALA A 24 -1.51 -4.33 1.07
C ALA A 24 -2.65 -3.45 0.56
N VAL A 25 -3.91 -3.85 0.79
CA VAL A 25 -5.08 -3.08 0.35
C VAL A 25 -5.22 -1.78 1.15
N THR A 26 -5.02 -1.82 2.46
CA THR A 26 -5.13 -0.64 3.33
C THR A 26 -4.06 0.40 2.99
N VAL A 27 -2.79 -0.03 2.85
CA VAL A 27 -1.67 0.85 2.51
C VAL A 27 -1.82 1.41 1.10
N GLY A 28 -2.19 0.58 0.13
CA GLY A 28 -2.43 1.03 -1.24
C GLY A 28 -3.57 2.05 -1.30
N GLY A 29 -4.69 1.80 -0.63
CA GLY A 29 -5.82 2.73 -0.55
C GLY A 29 -5.48 4.04 0.14
N LEU A 30 -4.72 3.99 1.25
CA LEU A 30 -4.26 5.21 1.93
C LEU A 30 -3.21 5.96 1.13
N ALA A 31 -2.29 5.27 0.47
CA ALA A 31 -1.33 5.89 -0.45
C ALA A 31 -2.06 6.59 -1.60
N ALA A 32 -3.17 6.02 -2.07
CA ALA A 32 -4.01 6.60 -3.12
C ALA A 32 -4.73 7.87 -2.71
N VAL A 33 -5.15 7.99 -1.44
CA VAL A 33 -5.82 9.21 -0.93
C VAL A 33 -4.78 10.25 -0.51
N THR A 34 -3.64 9.79 0.01
CA THR A 34 -2.56 10.64 0.51
C THR A 34 -1.69 11.20 -0.64
N GLY A 35 -1.66 10.53 -1.80
CA GLY A 35 -0.74 10.85 -2.90
C GLY A 35 0.73 10.70 -2.52
N SER A 36 1.01 9.84 -1.52
CA SER A 36 2.34 9.53 -1.01
C SER A 36 2.37 8.10 -0.48
N GLY A 37 3.19 7.25 -1.10
CA GLY A 37 3.38 5.85 -0.69
C GLY A 37 3.87 5.72 0.76
N THR A 38 4.87 6.53 1.15
CA THR A 38 5.42 6.54 2.51
C THR A 38 4.44 7.12 3.53
N GLY A 39 3.66 8.13 3.14
CA GLY A 39 2.56 8.65 3.96
C GLY A 39 1.48 7.60 4.21
N GLY A 40 1.13 6.82 3.18
CA GLY A 40 0.18 5.71 3.30
C GLY A 40 0.63 4.63 4.28
N ILE A 41 1.91 4.24 4.24
CA ILE A 41 2.49 3.31 5.22
C ILE A 41 2.41 3.89 6.64
N GLY A 42 2.83 5.14 6.83
CA GLY A 42 2.84 5.78 8.15
C GLY A 42 1.46 5.89 8.80
N LEU A 43 0.41 6.02 7.99
CA LEU A 43 -0.99 6.05 8.46
C LEU A 43 -1.58 4.65 8.68
N ALA A 44 -1.21 3.67 7.85
CA ALA A 44 -1.78 2.33 7.88
C ALA A 44 -1.14 1.42 8.93
N MET A 45 0.19 1.50 9.07
CA MET A 45 0.98 0.58 9.87
C MET A 45 0.54 0.51 11.34
N PRO A 46 0.25 1.63 12.05
CA PRO A 46 -0.20 1.57 13.44
C PRO A 46 -1.48 0.73 13.63
N VAL A 47 -2.45 0.89 12.72
CA VAL A 47 -3.74 0.18 12.76
C VAL A 47 -3.56 -1.30 12.43
N ILE A 48 -2.68 -1.62 11.47
CA ILE A 48 -2.36 -3.00 11.09
C ILE A 48 -1.66 -3.73 12.25
N ILE A 49 -0.72 -3.06 12.93
CA ILE A 49 -0.05 -3.62 14.11
C ILE A 49 -1.09 -3.95 15.17
N GLU A 50 -1.95 -3.00 15.55
CA GLU A 50 -2.96 -3.20 16.58
C GLU A 50 -3.96 -4.32 16.24
N ASN A 51 -4.35 -4.48 14.97
CA ASN A 51 -5.36 -5.48 14.57
C ASN A 51 -4.78 -6.87 14.31
N PHE A 52 -3.57 -6.99 13.76
CA PHE A 52 -3.04 -8.26 13.26
C PHE A 52 -1.79 -8.77 13.97
N ILE A 53 -0.99 -7.89 14.57
CA ILE A 53 0.25 -8.28 15.26
C ILE A 53 0.07 -8.19 16.78
N GLY A 54 -0.76 -7.25 17.26
CA GLY A 54 -0.85 -6.86 18.66
C GLY A 54 0.41 -6.09 19.06
N ASP A 55 1.42 -6.80 19.52
CA ASP A 55 2.71 -6.24 19.93
C ASP A 55 3.82 -6.82 19.04
N ILE A 56 4.58 -5.93 18.40
CA ILE A 56 5.67 -6.25 17.47
C ILE A 56 6.73 -7.13 18.13
N ALA A 57 6.97 -6.97 19.44
CA ALA A 57 8.01 -7.68 20.17
C ALA A 57 7.60 -9.11 20.55
N THR A 58 6.31 -9.38 20.74
CA THR A 58 5.81 -10.72 21.10
C THR A 58 5.26 -11.50 19.92
N ASN A 59 4.83 -10.83 18.84
CA ASN A 59 4.24 -11.42 17.63
C ASN A 59 3.35 -12.65 17.91
N PRO A 60 2.34 -12.53 18.80
CA PRO A 60 1.49 -13.65 19.24
C PRO A 60 0.73 -14.34 18.10
N ASN A 61 0.54 -13.65 16.97
CA ASN A 61 -0.16 -14.17 15.80
C ASN A 61 0.79 -14.86 14.78
N HIS A 62 2.08 -15.00 15.11
CA HIS A 62 3.09 -15.64 14.27
C HIS A 62 3.11 -15.09 12.83
N VAL A 63 2.86 -13.79 12.65
CA VAL A 63 2.82 -13.18 11.32
C VAL A 63 4.25 -13.03 10.81
N ASN A 64 4.49 -13.33 9.54
CA ASN A 64 5.78 -13.08 8.93
C ASN A 64 5.96 -11.59 8.63
N LEU A 65 6.61 -10.85 9.54
CA LEU A 65 6.89 -9.42 9.39
C LEU A 65 7.72 -9.10 8.14
N GLU A 66 8.59 -10.01 7.71
CA GLU A 66 9.41 -9.81 6.52
C GLU A 66 8.53 -9.82 5.26
N VAL A 67 7.60 -10.78 5.16
CA VAL A 67 6.63 -10.81 4.07
C VAL A 67 5.69 -9.61 4.15
N LEU A 68 5.17 -9.30 5.34
CA LEU A 68 4.27 -8.17 5.54
C LEU A 68 4.89 -6.83 5.10
N SER A 69 6.13 -6.55 5.52
CA SER A 69 6.84 -5.32 5.16
C SER A 69 7.14 -5.24 3.66
N ARG A 70 7.53 -6.36 3.03
CA ARG A 70 7.74 -6.45 1.57
C ARG A 70 6.44 -6.18 0.81
N CYS A 71 5.35 -6.85 1.17
CA CYS A 71 4.02 -6.63 0.57
C CYS A 71 3.57 -5.18 0.71
N THR A 72 3.71 -4.63 1.91
CA THR A 72 3.29 -3.27 2.25
C THR A 72 4.11 -2.24 1.47
N SER A 73 5.41 -2.48 1.29
CA SER A 73 6.28 -1.60 0.50
C SER A 73 5.93 -1.61 -0.99
N ILE A 74 5.56 -2.78 -1.54
CA ILE A 74 5.09 -2.89 -2.93
C ILE A 74 3.73 -2.20 -3.09
N ALA A 75 2.83 -2.36 -2.12
CA ALA A 75 1.53 -1.70 -2.09
C ALA A 75 1.61 -0.17 -1.99
N ALA A 76 2.59 0.35 -1.26
CA ALA A 76 2.83 1.78 -1.21
C ALA A 76 3.19 2.38 -2.58
N LEU A 77 3.75 1.58 -3.49
CA LEU A 77 4.17 2.02 -4.81
C LEU A 77 3.02 2.05 -5.85
N THR A 78 1.88 1.39 -5.59
CA THR A 78 0.87 1.14 -6.64
C THR A 78 0.01 2.35 -6.99
N LEU A 79 -0.35 3.17 -6.01
CA LEU A 79 -1.31 4.28 -6.19
C LEU A 79 -0.71 5.65 -5.84
N ASP A 80 0.61 5.72 -5.71
CA ASP A 80 1.34 6.93 -5.37
C ASP A 80 1.32 7.99 -6.48
N SER A 81 1.02 7.61 -7.73
CA SER A 81 1.15 8.49 -8.92
C SER A 81 -0.19 8.92 -9.53
N LEU A 82 -1.24 8.96 -8.72
CA LEU A 82 -2.54 9.51 -9.10
C LEU A 82 -2.45 11.03 -9.40
N PRO A 83 -3.46 11.67 -10.02
CA PRO A 83 -3.31 12.99 -10.63
C PRO A 83 -3.12 14.12 -9.62
N HIS A 84 -3.30 13.82 -8.33
CA HIS A 84 -3.06 14.72 -7.22
C HIS A 84 -1.65 14.54 -6.60
N CYS A 85 -0.83 13.62 -7.10
CA CYS A 85 0.53 13.43 -6.64
C CYS A 85 1.43 14.57 -7.09
N GLY A 86 2.02 15.29 -6.13
CA GLY A 86 2.90 16.42 -6.39
C GLY A 86 4.13 16.07 -7.22
N LEU A 87 4.60 14.81 -7.15
CA LEU A 87 5.77 14.34 -7.92
C LEU A 87 5.45 14.32 -9.42
N VAL A 88 4.31 13.76 -9.82
CA VAL A 88 3.88 13.69 -11.23
C VAL A 88 3.64 15.10 -11.80
N VAL A 89 2.96 15.96 -11.04
CA VAL A 89 2.68 17.35 -11.46
C VAL A 89 3.98 18.14 -11.65
N SER A 90 4.95 17.97 -10.75
CA SER A 90 6.25 18.65 -10.83
C SER A 90 7.06 18.21 -12.04
N VAL A 91 7.08 16.91 -12.35
CA VAL A 91 7.79 16.36 -13.52
C VAL A 91 7.18 16.84 -14.84
N ILE A 92 5.85 16.87 -14.95
CA ILE A 92 5.16 17.40 -16.14
C ILE A 92 5.46 18.90 -16.30
N SER A 93 5.48 19.65 -15.20
CA SER A 93 5.77 21.09 -15.20
C SER A 93 7.22 21.38 -15.60
N TYR A 94 8.19 20.59 -15.11
CA TYR A 94 9.60 20.73 -15.46
C TYR A 94 9.92 20.33 -16.90
N THR A 95 9.19 19.38 -17.47
CA THR A 95 9.38 18.93 -18.86
C THR A 95 8.65 19.79 -19.89
N GLY A 96 7.90 20.81 -19.45
CA GLY A 96 7.18 21.74 -20.33
C GLY A 96 6.02 21.11 -21.11
N ASN A 97 5.59 19.91 -20.72
CA ASN A 97 4.49 19.21 -21.37
C ASN A 97 3.13 19.59 -20.77
N THR A 98 2.06 19.44 -21.55
CA THR A 98 0.70 19.62 -21.05
C THR A 98 0.23 18.38 -20.30
N HIS A 99 -0.40 18.57 -19.12
CA HIS A 99 -0.93 17.48 -18.28
C HIS A 99 -1.85 16.52 -19.07
N ARG A 100 -2.60 17.05 -20.05
CA ARG A 100 -3.50 16.27 -20.90
C ARG A 100 -2.76 15.24 -21.77
N ASN A 101 -1.51 15.48 -22.16
CA ASN A 101 -0.76 14.62 -23.07
C ASN A 101 0.17 13.64 -22.34
N SER A 102 0.87 14.09 -21.30
CA SER A 102 1.86 13.25 -20.59
C SER A 102 1.30 12.43 -19.44
N TYR A 103 0.18 12.85 -18.84
CA TYR A 103 -0.37 12.16 -17.66
C TYR A 103 -0.80 10.72 -17.96
N LEU A 104 -1.37 10.46 -19.14
CA LEU A 104 -1.78 9.10 -19.54
C LEU A 104 -0.59 8.13 -19.63
N GLN A 105 0.57 8.60 -20.10
CA GLN A 105 1.77 7.77 -20.23
C GLN A 105 2.43 7.53 -18.87
N THR A 106 2.59 8.59 -18.07
CA THR A 106 3.16 8.49 -16.72
C THR A 106 2.27 7.64 -15.80
N GLY A 107 0.95 7.89 -15.81
CA GLY A 107 -0.01 7.11 -15.04
C GLY A 107 -0.08 5.66 -15.49
N ALA A 108 -0.01 5.37 -16.80
CA ALA A 108 0.02 3.99 -17.28
C ALA A 108 1.24 3.23 -16.73
N VAL A 109 2.45 3.79 -16.81
CA VAL A 109 3.65 3.12 -16.30
C VAL A 109 3.65 3.03 -14.77
N ASN A 110 3.36 4.13 -14.07
CA ASN A 110 3.48 4.17 -12.61
C ASN A 110 2.28 3.61 -11.85
N VAL A 111 1.15 3.31 -12.51
CA VAL A 111 -0.01 2.68 -11.85
C VAL A 111 -0.18 1.25 -12.35
N VAL A 112 -0.11 1.00 -13.66
CA VAL A 112 -0.38 -0.35 -14.20
C VAL A 112 0.73 -1.33 -13.84
N CYS A 113 2.01 -0.97 -14.04
CA CYS A 113 3.12 -1.87 -13.69
C CYS A 113 3.10 -2.26 -12.21
N PRO A 114 3.03 -1.34 -11.23
CA PRO A 114 3.04 -1.74 -9.83
C PRO A 114 1.74 -2.43 -9.38
N ILE A 115 0.57 -2.15 -10.00
CA ILE A 115 -0.62 -2.97 -9.78
C ILE A 115 -0.38 -4.43 -10.21
N ILE A 116 0.22 -4.64 -11.39
CA ILE A 116 0.58 -5.99 -11.85
C ILE A 116 1.54 -6.66 -10.87
N THR A 117 2.58 -5.94 -10.44
CA THR A 117 3.55 -6.46 -9.45
C THR A 117 2.88 -6.83 -8.13
N LEU A 118 1.93 -6.01 -7.65
CA LEU A 118 1.17 -6.31 -6.44
C LEU A 118 0.30 -7.55 -6.61
N LEU A 119 -0.40 -7.70 -7.74
CA LEU A 119 -1.22 -8.87 -8.02
C LEU A 119 -0.38 -10.15 -8.09
N LEU A 120 0.77 -10.10 -8.76
CA LEU A 120 1.71 -11.24 -8.82
C LEU A 120 2.24 -11.59 -7.44
N MET A 121 2.55 -10.60 -6.62
CA MET A 121 3.07 -10.81 -5.28
C MET A 121 1.99 -11.39 -4.35
N LEU A 122 0.75 -10.88 -4.42
CA LEU A 122 -0.39 -11.43 -3.69
C LEU A 122 -0.66 -12.89 -4.10
N ALA A 123 -0.60 -13.19 -5.41
CA ALA A 123 -0.75 -14.54 -5.92
C ALA A 123 0.37 -15.46 -5.43
N PHE A 124 1.63 -14.97 -5.40
CA PHE A 124 2.75 -15.72 -4.85
C PHE A 124 2.58 -16.05 -3.36
N VAL A 125 2.14 -15.07 -2.55
CA VAL A 125 1.85 -15.28 -1.12
C VAL A 125 0.70 -16.26 -0.94
N ALA A 126 -0.35 -16.18 -1.78
CA ALA A 126 -1.47 -17.11 -1.73
C ALA A 126 -1.05 -18.56 -2.05
N VAL A 127 -0.13 -18.75 -3.00
CA VAL A 127 0.40 -20.07 -3.39
C VAL A 127 1.37 -20.63 -2.35
N THR A 128 2.21 -19.78 -1.77
CA THR A 128 3.26 -20.23 -0.83
C THR A 128 2.79 -20.33 0.62
N GLY A 129 1.67 -19.71 0.98
CA GLY A 129 1.12 -19.76 2.34
C GLY A 129 2.01 -19.11 3.40
N CYS A 130 3.06 -18.38 3.01
CA CYS A 130 4.08 -17.80 3.91
C CYS A 130 3.60 -16.61 4.75
N ALA A 131 2.29 -16.38 4.85
CA ALA A 131 1.72 -15.28 5.64
C ALA A 131 2.00 -15.45 7.15
N TYR A 132 2.17 -16.70 7.59
CA TYR A 132 2.45 -17.05 8.99
C TYR A 132 3.76 -17.85 9.08
N LEU A 133 4.54 -17.62 10.13
CA LEU A 133 5.67 -18.49 10.48
C LEU A 133 5.14 -19.85 10.93
N PRO A 134 5.78 -20.97 10.54
CA PRO A 134 5.52 -22.25 11.19
C PRO A 134 5.88 -22.15 12.67
N ALA A 135 5.01 -22.69 13.52
CA ALA A 135 5.20 -22.76 14.97
C ALA A 135 6.44 -23.58 15.36
#